data_AF-A0A1E3JE48-F1
#
_entry.id   AF-A0A1E3JE48-F1
#
_cell.length_a   1.000
_cell.length_b   1.000
_cell.length_c   1.000
_cell.angle_alpha   90.00
_cell.angle_beta   90.00
_cell.angle_gamma   90.00
#
_symmetry.space_group_name_H-M   'P 1'
#
loop_
_entity.id
_entity.type
_entity.pdbx_description
1 polymer ?
#
loop_
_entity_poly.entity_id
_entity_poly.type
_entity_poly.pdbx_seq_one_letter_code
_entity_poly.pdbx_strand_id
1 'polypeptide(L)'
;MARIITSYKNHETDLSPRIILGLWHPLFIRPAVKYLPACRRFYIGFSIQVAKQYFWDTCEGFSISFPFLMGQEGQAFVKECREKGKEVTAWTVNDVSGMKAALSMGLKAVLTDEVGVFVNLKHKIAKNPESLQLQGLERWTFPWSNWKYYSAGQKWILRTKVQRLQNLCYQPGPSTLPNLSDLDTDTGEDRSSQKGGGTV
;
A
#
# COMPACT_ATOMS: atom_id res chain seq x y z
N MET A 1 -18.16 11.99 6.17
CA MET A 1 -17.27 12.17 5.00
C MET A 1 -18.03 12.04 3.67
N ALA A 2 -18.70 10.91 3.39
CA ALA A 2 -19.45 10.71 2.13
C ALA A 2 -20.42 11.85 1.76
N ARG A 3 -21.24 12.32 2.72
CA ARG A 3 -22.13 13.47 2.52
C ARG A 3 -21.43 14.74 2.04
N ILE A 4 -20.18 14.97 2.47
CA ILE A 4 -19.41 16.16 2.11
C ILE A 4 -18.84 15.97 0.69
N ILE A 5 -18.22 14.83 0.40
CA ILE A 5 -17.64 14.55 -0.92
C ILE A 5 -18.72 14.62 -2.01
N THR A 6 -19.87 14.00 -1.77
CA THR A 6 -21.00 13.97 -2.71
C THR A 6 -21.67 15.32 -2.93
N SER A 7 -21.46 16.31 -2.05
CA SER A 7 -21.98 17.68 -2.22
C SER A 7 -21.25 18.48 -3.30
N TYR A 8 -20.05 18.05 -3.72
CA TYR A 8 -19.32 18.70 -4.80
C TYR A 8 -19.80 18.19 -6.17
N LYS A 9 -19.97 19.11 -7.11
CA LYS A 9 -20.30 18.76 -8.50
C LYS A 9 -19.15 17.94 -9.11
N ASN A 10 -19.49 16.91 -9.88
CA ASN A 10 -18.53 16.00 -10.54
C ASN A 10 -17.51 15.39 -9.58
N HIS A 11 -17.89 15.16 -8.31
CA HIS A 11 -16.95 14.67 -7.30
C HIS A 11 -16.26 13.35 -7.69
N GLU A 12 -16.95 12.47 -8.42
CA GLU A 12 -16.41 11.17 -8.85
C GLU A 12 -15.20 11.29 -9.79
N THR A 13 -15.14 12.32 -10.64
CA THR A 13 -14.03 12.53 -11.57
C THR A 13 -12.99 13.50 -11.02
N ASP A 14 -13.44 14.53 -10.30
CA ASP A 14 -12.58 15.67 -9.97
C ASP A 14 -11.94 15.53 -8.60
N LEU A 15 -12.67 14.97 -7.63
CA LEU A 15 -12.29 14.93 -6.21
C LEU A 15 -11.92 13.52 -5.74
N SER A 16 -12.81 12.54 -5.91
CA SER A 16 -12.66 11.17 -5.43
C SER A 16 -11.36 10.49 -5.89
N PRO A 17 -10.87 10.66 -7.14
CA PRO A 17 -9.61 10.04 -7.58
C PRO A 17 -8.36 10.62 -6.88
N ARG A 18 -8.49 11.80 -6.26
CA ARG A 18 -7.42 12.47 -5.51
C ARG A 18 -7.40 12.06 -4.03
N ILE A 19 -8.42 11.33 -3.57
CA ILE A 19 -8.56 10.88 -2.19
C ILE A 19 -8.21 9.39 -2.11
N ILE A 20 -7.30 9.05 -1.20
CA ILE A 20 -6.96 7.66 -0.87
C ILE A 20 -7.48 7.37 0.53
N LEU A 21 -8.36 6.38 0.64
CA LEU A 21 -8.88 5.88 1.91
C LEU A 21 -7.93 4.84 2.48
N GLY A 22 -7.24 5.21 3.56
CA GLY A 22 -6.41 4.30 4.32
C GLY A 22 -7.23 3.42 5.26
N LEU A 23 -7.23 2.11 5.04
CA LEU A 23 -7.96 1.12 5.83
C LEU A 23 -6.99 0.33 6.72
N TRP A 24 -7.08 0.53 8.03
CA TRP A 24 -6.27 -0.22 9.00
C TRP A 24 -6.83 -1.60 9.34
N HIS A 25 -8.11 -1.86 9.03
CA HIS A 25 -8.81 -3.06 9.51
C HIS A 25 -9.95 -3.51 8.57
N PRO A 26 -10.18 -4.83 8.40
CA PRO A 26 -11.16 -5.36 7.45
C PRO A 26 -12.60 -4.87 7.66
N LEU A 27 -12.97 -4.56 8.91
CA LEU A 27 -14.29 -4.01 9.25
C LEU A 27 -14.63 -2.73 8.48
N PHE A 28 -13.62 -1.94 8.09
CA PHE A 28 -13.83 -0.70 7.34
C PHE A 28 -13.96 -0.91 5.82
N ILE A 29 -13.73 -2.12 5.31
CA ILE A 29 -13.86 -2.41 3.87
C ILE A 29 -15.31 -2.20 3.43
N ARG A 30 -16.27 -2.84 4.10
CA ARG A 30 -17.69 -2.75 3.69
C ARG A 30 -18.22 -1.31 3.74
N PRO A 31 -18.01 -0.51 4.81
CA PRO A 31 -18.36 0.91 4.81
C PRO A 31 -17.64 1.71 3.72
N ALA A 32 -16.37 1.43 3.43
CA ALA A 32 -15.63 2.14 2.39
C ALA A 32 -16.22 1.89 1.00
N VAL A 33 -16.54 0.63 0.68
CA VAL A 33 -17.18 0.26 -0.59
C VAL A 33 -18.60 0.84 -0.68
N LYS A 34 -19.39 0.73 0.39
CA LYS A 34 -20.79 1.19 0.42
C LYS A 34 -20.93 2.70 0.29
N TYR A 35 -20.12 3.47 1.01
CA TYR A 35 -20.33 4.92 1.14
C TYR A 35 -19.39 5.76 0.29
N LEU A 36 -18.26 5.21 -0.16
CA LEU A 36 -17.23 5.92 -0.91
C LEU A 36 -16.67 5.06 -2.06
N PRO A 37 -17.54 4.53 -2.96
CA PRO A 37 -17.11 3.59 -4.00
C PRO A 37 -16.09 4.19 -4.98
N ALA A 38 -16.24 5.48 -5.30
CA ALA A 38 -15.36 6.20 -6.23
C ALA A 38 -13.98 6.55 -5.65
N CYS A 39 -13.77 6.45 -4.32
CA CYS A 39 -12.48 6.72 -3.72
C CYS A 39 -11.57 5.49 -3.80
N ARG A 40 -10.28 5.72 -4.05
CA ARG A 40 -9.27 4.66 -4.00
C ARG A 40 -9.09 4.18 -2.56
N ARG A 41 -8.83 2.89 -2.37
CA ARG A 41 -8.68 2.24 -1.06
C ARG A 41 -7.32 1.60 -0.94
N PHE A 42 -6.64 1.91 0.16
CA PHE A 42 -5.33 1.37 0.48
C PHE A 42 -5.40 0.67 1.83
N TYR A 43 -4.97 -0.58 1.90
CA TYR A 43 -4.71 -1.19 3.20
C TYR A 43 -3.49 -0.52 3.84
N ILE A 44 -3.60 -0.14 5.11
CA ILE A 44 -2.49 0.39 5.89
C ILE A 44 -2.17 -0.56 7.03
N GLY A 45 -0.94 -1.07 7.09
CA GLY A 45 -0.56 -1.91 8.21
C GLY A 45 0.84 -2.49 8.13
N PHE A 46 1.02 -3.58 8.86
CA PHE A 46 2.31 -4.26 9.04
C PHE A 46 2.35 -5.64 8.37
N SER A 47 1.21 -6.32 8.28
CA SER A 47 1.16 -7.73 7.85
C SER A 47 0.77 -7.83 6.38
N ILE A 48 1.68 -8.40 5.59
CA ILE A 48 1.44 -8.76 4.19
C ILE A 48 0.38 -9.86 4.10
N GLN A 49 0.36 -10.79 5.06
CA GLN A 49 -0.64 -11.86 5.10
C GLN A 49 -2.06 -11.30 5.27
N VAL A 50 -2.25 -10.32 6.17
CA VAL A 50 -3.53 -9.63 6.31
C VAL A 50 -3.91 -8.88 5.03
N ALA A 51 -2.93 -8.21 4.39
CA ALA A 51 -3.15 -7.53 3.12
C ALA A 51 -3.69 -8.48 2.05
N LYS A 52 -3.05 -9.65 1.89
CA LYS A 52 -3.46 -10.68 0.93
C LYS A 52 -4.80 -11.32 1.28
N GLN A 53 -5.01 -11.63 2.55
CA GLN A 53 -6.18 -12.39 2.96
C GLN A 53 -7.47 -11.56 2.90
N TYR A 54 -7.42 -10.27 3.27
CA TYR A 54 -8.66 -9.49 3.47
C TYR A 54 -8.82 -8.31 2.52
N PHE A 55 -7.73 -7.76 1.98
CA PHE A 55 -7.77 -6.49 1.24
C PHE A 55 -7.43 -6.62 -0.23
N TRP A 56 -6.95 -7.80 -0.66
CA TRP A 56 -6.41 -8.00 -1.99
C TRP A 56 -7.39 -7.64 -3.10
N ASP A 57 -8.63 -8.10 -2.98
CA ASP A 57 -9.64 -7.90 -4.04
C ASP A 57 -10.31 -6.53 -3.95
N THR A 58 -10.31 -5.90 -2.76
CA THR A 58 -11.06 -4.66 -2.49
C THR A 58 -10.22 -3.38 -2.54
N CYS A 59 -8.89 -3.51 -2.56
CA CYS A 59 -7.96 -2.37 -2.53
C CYS A 59 -7.10 -2.30 -3.79
N GLU A 60 -6.90 -1.08 -4.28
CA GLU A 60 -6.02 -0.76 -5.41
C GLU A 60 -4.55 -0.60 -4.99
N GLY A 61 -4.27 -0.51 -3.68
CA GLY A 61 -2.90 -0.41 -3.19
C GLY A 61 -2.72 -0.76 -1.71
N PHE A 62 -1.45 -0.74 -1.29
CA PHE A 62 -1.02 -1.15 0.04
C PHE A 62 0.02 -0.19 0.59
N SER A 63 -0.22 0.35 1.77
CA SER A 63 0.72 1.16 2.54
C SER A 63 1.26 0.33 3.71
N ILE A 64 2.47 -0.20 3.54
CA ILE A 64 3.05 -1.15 4.49
C ILE A 64 4.21 -0.51 5.24
N SER A 65 4.40 -0.90 6.50
CA SER A 65 5.55 -0.48 7.29
C SER A 65 6.85 -0.90 6.57
N PHE A 66 7.76 0.05 6.33
CA PHE A 66 8.95 -0.19 5.53
C PHE A 66 9.78 -1.42 5.93
N PRO A 67 10.01 -1.72 7.23
CA PRO A 67 10.78 -2.89 7.62
C PRO A 67 10.20 -4.22 7.12
N PHE A 68 8.89 -4.30 6.92
CA PHE A 68 8.22 -5.51 6.41
C PHE A 68 8.36 -5.67 4.90
N LEU A 69 8.70 -4.60 4.18
CA LEU A 69 8.97 -4.65 2.74
C LEU A 69 10.41 -5.06 2.43
N MET A 70 11.34 -4.89 3.38
CA MET A 70 12.77 -5.18 3.18
C MET A 70 13.10 -6.68 3.13
N GLY A 71 12.28 -7.53 3.75
CA GLY A 71 12.47 -8.98 3.72
C GLY A 71 12.10 -9.62 2.38
N GLN A 72 12.47 -10.89 2.18
CA GLN A 72 12.17 -11.64 0.95
C GLN A 72 10.66 -11.66 0.62
N GLU A 73 9.81 -11.86 1.63
CA GLU A 73 8.35 -11.82 1.48
C GLU A 73 7.87 -10.42 1.02
N GLY A 74 8.44 -9.37 1.58
CA GLY A 74 8.15 -7.98 1.21
C GLY A 74 8.53 -7.65 -0.23
N GLN A 75 9.71 -8.05 -0.67
CA GLN A 75 10.16 -7.87 -2.05
C GLN A 75 9.29 -8.65 -3.05
N ALA A 76 8.96 -9.90 -2.70
CA ALA A 76 8.05 -10.72 -3.51
C ALA A 76 6.66 -10.07 -3.61
N PHE A 77 6.14 -9.55 -2.50
CA PHE A 77 4.87 -8.83 -2.47
C PHE A 77 4.86 -7.56 -3.34
N VAL A 78 5.93 -6.75 -3.30
CA VAL A 78 6.07 -5.56 -4.15
C VAL A 78 6.05 -5.95 -5.63
N LYS A 79 6.76 -7.03 -6.00
CA LYS A 79 6.79 -7.55 -7.37
C LYS A 79 5.41 -8.02 -7.82
N GLU A 80 4.74 -8.82 -7.00
CA GLU A 80 3.39 -9.34 -7.26
C GLU A 80 2.37 -8.22 -7.42
N CYS A 81 2.42 -7.19 -6.56
CA CYS A 81 1.57 -6.01 -6.68
C CYS A 81 1.78 -5.30 -8.01
N ARG A 82 3.05 -5.11 -8.43
CA ARG A 82 3.38 -4.48 -9.72
C ARG A 82 2.83 -5.28 -10.90
N GLU A 83 2.98 -6.60 -10.88
CA GLU A 83 2.46 -7.50 -11.92
C GLU A 83 0.94 -7.45 -12.02
N LYS A 84 0.24 -7.21 -10.90
CA LYS A 84 -1.22 -7.10 -10.81
C LYS A 84 -1.74 -5.67 -10.90
N GLY A 85 -0.89 -4.68 -11.21
CA GLY A 85 -1.27 -3.28 -11.33
C GLY A 85 -1.68 -2.61 -10.01
N LYS A 86 -1.30 -3.18 -8.86
CA LYS A 86 -1.54 -2.63 -7.53
C LYS A 86 -0.37 -1.76 -7.08
N GLU A 87 -0.67 -0.66 -6.38
CA GLU A 87 0.35 0.27 -5.90
C GLU A 87 0.86 -0.11 -4.51
N VAL A 88 2.16 0.05 -4.25
CA VAL A 88 2.75 -0.15 -2.92
C VAL A 88 3.41 1.14 -2.44
N THR A 89 3.10 1.55 -1.22
CA THR A 89 3.71 2.68 -0.52
C THR A 89 4.32 2.20 0.81
N ALA A 90 5.33 2.91 1.28
CA ALA A 90 5.95 2.62 2.57
C ALA A 90 5.76 3.78 3.54
N TRP A 91 5.55 3.46 4.81
CA TRP A 91 5.45 4.46 5.87
C TRP A 91 6.54 4.32 6.94
N THR A 92 6.87 5.45 7.58
CA THR A 92 7.97 5.65 8.53
C THR A 92 9.34 5.33 7.92
N VAL A 93 9.67 6.03 6.83
CA VAL A 93 11.00 5.97 6.19
C VAL A 93 11.70 7.31 6.38
N ASN A 94 12.43 7.43 7.49
CA ASN A 94 13.01 8.71 7.90
C ASN A 94 14.50 8.82 7.54
N ASP A 95 15.17 7.71 7.24
CA ASP A 95 16.57 7.69 6.84
C ASP A 95 16.75 7.71 5.31
N VAL A 96 17.81 8.40 4.86
CA VAL A 96 18.12 8.57 3.43
C VAL A 96 18.34 7.24 2.72
N SER A 97 18.99 6.28 3.38
CA SER A 97 19.28 4.96 2.80
C SER A 97 17.99 4.16 2.59
N GLY A 98 17.04 4.24 3.53
CA GLY A 98 15.69 3.72 3.40
C GLY A 98 14.89 4.41 2.31
N MET A 99 14.98 5.73 2.19
CA MET A 99 14.34 6.45 1.09
C MET A 99 14.87 5.99 -0.28
N LYS A 100 16.19 5.82 -0.41
CA LYS A 100 16.83 5.29 -1.63
C LYS A 100 16.40 3.85 -1.92
N ALA A 101 16.35 2.99 -0.90
CA ALA A 101 15.89 1.61 -1.04
C ALA A 101 14.41 1.53 -1.44
N ALA A 102 13.54 2.34 -0.84
CA ALA A 102 12.14 2.43 -1.23
C ALA A 102 11.97 2.89 -2.69
N LEU A 103 12.76 3.88 -3.12
CA LEU A 103 12.77 4.34 -4.52
C LEU A 103 13.30 3.26 -5.48
N SER A 104 14.37 2.53 -5.12
CA SER A 104 14.95 1.49 -5.98
C SER A 104 14.05 0.26 -6.10
N MET A 105 13.29 -0.07 -5.06
CA MET A 105 12.22 -1.07 -5.10
C MET A 105 11.03 -0.63 -5.96
N GLY A 106 10.96 0.65 -6.34
CA GLY A 106 9.91 1.24 -7.18
C GLY A 106 8.57 1.34 -6.45
N LEU A 107 8.60 1.76 -5.19
CA LEU A 107 7.41 2.11 -4.43
C LEU A 107 6.81 3.40 -4.99
N LYS A 108 5.48 3.49 -4.97
CA LYS A 108 4.73 4.64 -5.49
C LYS A 108 4.96 5.90 -4.65
N ALA A 109 5.02 5.75 -3.33
CA ALA A 109 5.20 6.84 -2.38
C ALA A 109 5.87 6.37 -1.10
N VAL A 110 6.47 7.33 -0.41
CA VAL A 110 7.15 7.17 0.88
C VAL A 110 6.57 8.18 1.84
N LEU A 111 6.06 7.71 2.99
CA LEU A 111 5.63 8.55 4.09
C LEU A 111 6.79 8.69 5.06
N THR A 112 7.25 9.93 5.22
CA THR A 112 8.42 10.32 6.01
C THR A 112 8.11 11.55 6.83
N ASP A 113 8.71 11.64 8.01
CA ASP A 113 8.70 12.86 8.82
C ASP A 113 9.69 13.91 8.25
N GLU A 114 10.67 13.46 7.46
CA GLU A 114 11.76 14.25 6.87
C GLU A 114 11.45 14.65 5.41
N VAL A 115 10.34 15.37 5.20
CA VAL A 115 9.84 15.70 3.85
C VAL A 115 10.85 16.51 3.04
N GLY A 116 11.50 17.51 3.65
CA GLY A 116 12.49 18.35 2.97
C GLY A 116 13.71 17.56 2.48
N VAL A 117 14.18 16.61 3.30
CA VAL A 117 15.29 15.71 2.93
C VAL A 117 14.88 14.84 1.74
N PHE A 118 13.68 14.27 1.77
CA PHE A 118 13.20 13.40 0.69
C PHE A 118 12.99 14.15 -0.62
N VAL A 119 12.43 15.37 -0.59
CA VAL A 119 12.25 16.21 -1.77
C VAL A 119 13.61 16.58 -2.39
N ASN A 120 14.56 17.00 -1.57
CA ASN A 120 15.93 17.30 -2.01
C ASN A 120 16.61 16.07 -2.61
N LEU A 121 16.44 14.90 -2.00
CA LEU A 121 16.95 13.64 -2.52
C LEU A 121 16.35 13.33 -3.91
N LYS A 122 15.02 13.49 -4.09
CA LYS A 122 14.39 13.30 -5.41
C LYS A 122 14.91 14.27 -6.45
N HIS A 123 15.14 15.54 -6.11
CA HIS A 123 15.76 16.50 -7.03
C HIS A 123 17.20 16.11 -7.40
N LYS A 124 17.99 15.62 -6.44
CA LYS A 124 19.34 15.10 -6.71
C LYS A 124 19.32 13.89 -7.65
N ILE A 125 18.40 12.96 -7.42
CA ILE A 125 18.23 11.76 -8.26
C ILE A 125 17.76 12.14 -9.67
N ALA A 126 16.86 13.11 -9.80
CA ALA A 126 16.42 13.60 -11.11
C ALA A 126 17.57 14.24 -11.92
N LYS A 127 18.50 14.94 -11.25
CA LYS A 127 19.69 15.53 -11.89
C LYS A 127 20.78 14.49 -12.17
N ASN A 128 20.97 13.53 -11.26
CA ASN A 128 21.94 12.46 -11.39
C ASN A 128 21.33 11.13 -10.92
N PRO A 129 20.85 10.29 -11.85
CA PRO A 129 20.25 8.99 -11.54
C PRO A 129 21.17 8.04 -10.76
N GLU A 130 22.49 8.16 -10.89
CA GLU A 130 23.45 7.33 -10.15
C GLU A 130 23.40 7.56 -8.64
N SER A 131 22.95 8.74 -8.21
CA SER A 131 22.80 9.09 -6.79
C SER A 131 21.73 8.27 -6.06
N LEU A 132 20.87 7.56 -6.80
CA LEU A 132 19.90 6.61 -6.24
C LEU A 132 20.59 5.41 -5.58
N GLN A 133 21.75 4.99 -6.10
CA GLN A 133 22.44 3.83 -5.55
C GLN A 133 22.96 4.14 -4.14
N LEU A 134 22.84 3.15 -3.25
CA LEU A 134 23.52 3.19 -1.96
C LEU A 134 25.04 3.16 -2.20
N GLN A 135 25.77 4.04 -1.54
CA GLN A 135 27.21 4.21 -1.76
C GLN A 135 28.02 3.33 -0.80
N GLY A 136 29.16 2.82 -1.28
CA GLY A 136 30.14 2.11 -0.47
C GLY A 136 29.59 0.84 0.21
N LEU A 137 29.95 0.66 1.48
CA LEU A 137 29.56 -0.50 2.31
C LEU A 137 28.05 -0.55 2.57
N GLU A 138 27.36 0.59 2.56
CA GLU A 138 25.91 0.64 2.84
C GLU A 138 25.10 -0.20 1.85
N ARG A 139 25.54 -0.34 0.61
CA ARG A 139 24.87 -1.20 -0.38
C ARG A 139 24.72 -2.64 0.10
N TRP A 140 25.69 -3.14 0.86
CA TRP A 140 25.75 -4.51 1.34
C TRP A 140 25.21 -4.63 2.76
N THR A 141 25.47 -3.64 3.61
CA THR A 141 25.10 -3.68 5.02
C THR A 141 23.71 -3.14 5.30
N PHE A 142 23.11 -2.33 4.42
CA PHE A 142 21.82 -1.68 4.69
C PHE A 142 20.68 -2.65 5.02
N PRO A 143 20.46 -3.77 4.29
CA PRO A 143 19.45 -4.76 4.65
C PRO A 143 19.67 -5.38 6.04
N TRP A 144 20.91 -5.34 6.53
CA TRP A 144 21.38 -5.91 7.80
C TRP A 144 21.62 -4.85 8.88
N SER A 145 21.44 -3.57 8.54
CA SER A 145 21.83 -2.43 9.37
C SER A 145 20.97 -2.25 10.61
N ASN A 146 19.74 -2.80 10.59
CA ASN A 146 18.80 -2.66 11.67
C ASN A 146 18.09 -3.98 11.96
N TRP A 147 18.03 -4.36 13.24
CA TRP A 147 17.34 -5.56 13.71
C TRP A 147 15.87 -5.63 13.24
N LYS A 148 15.24 -4.48 12.98
CA LYS A 148 13.86 -4.38 12.48
C LYS A 148 13.65 -4.99 11.08
N TYR A 149 14.69 -5.10 10.27
CA TYR A 149 14.62 -5.69 8.92
C TYR A 149 14.66 -7.22 8.94
N TYR A 150 15.04 -7.82 10.07
CA TYR A 150 15.12 -9.26 10.22
C TYR A 150 13.76 -9.86 10.57
N SER A 151 13.53 -11.09 10.13
CA SER A 151 12.27 -11.83 10.37
C SER A 151 11.92 -11.96 11.85
N ALA A 152 12.91 -12.14 12.73
CA ALA A 152 12.70 -12.15 14.18
C ALA A 152 12.22 -10.79 14.70
N GLY A 153 12.82 -9.70 14.22
CA GLY A 153 12.43 -8.35 14.58
C GLY A 153 11.03 -7.99 14.08
N GLN A 154 10.73 -8.33 12.83
CA GLN A 154 9.40 -8.21 12.23
C GLN A 154 8.34 -8.97 13.05
N LYS A 155 8.60 -10.23 13.44
CA LYS A 155 7.69 -11.02 14.29
C LYS A 155 7.46 -10.37 15.65
N TRP A 156 8.50 -9.82 16.27
CA TRP A 156 8.37 -9.09 17.53
C TRP A 156 7.53 -7.81 17.37
N ILE A 157 7.74 -7.05 16.29
CA ILE A 157 6.94 -5.86 15.96
C ILE A 157 5.48 -6.24 15.71
N LEU A 158 5.21 -7.31 14.94
CA LEU A 158 3.84 -7.81 14.73
C LEU A 158 3.17 -8.16 16.05
N ARG A 159 3.82 -8.99 16.89
CA ARG A 159 3.27 -9.38 18.18
C ARG A 159 2.98 -8.17 19.07
N THR A 160 3.93 -7.25 19.20
CA THR A 160 3.79 -6.13 20.15
C THR A 160 2.89 -5.00 19.64
N LYS A 161 2.99 -4.63 18.36
CA LYS A 161 2.26 -3.48 17.79
C LYS A 161 0.93 -3.88 17.18
N VAL A 162 0.85 -4.98 16.43
CA VAL A 162 -0.42 -5.39 15.83
C VAL A 162 -1.39 -5.87 16.90
N GLN A 163 -0.96 -6.70 17.86
CA GLN A 163 -1.86 -7.11 18.95
C GLN A 163 -2.29 -5.91 19.80
N ARG A 164 -1.37 -4.97 20.09
CA ARG A 164 -1.73 -3.76 20.84
C ARG A 164 -2.72 -2.88 20.10
N LEU A 165 -2.54 -2.68 18.79
CA LEU A 165 -3.49 -1.92 17.97
C LEU A 165 -4.84 -2.64 17.83
N GLN A 166 -4.83 -3.96 17.67
CA GLN A 166 -6.05 -4.78 17.68
C GLN A 166 -6.78 -4.65 19.02
N ASN A 167 -6.06 -4.74 20.14
CA ASN A 167 -6.64 -4.69 21.48
C ASN A 167 -7.11 -3.27 21.88
N LEU A 168 -6.43 -2.21 21.43
CA LEU A 168 -6.78 -0.83 21.77
C LEU A 168 -7.86 -0.23 20.86
N CYS A 169 -7.92 -0.66 19.59
CA CYS A 169 -8.75 -0.01 18.59
C CYS A 169 -10.00 -0.80 18.17
N TYR A 170 -10.21 -2.03 18.68
CA TYR A 170 -11.30 -2.90 18.20
C TYR A 170 -12.09 -3.62 19.29
N GLN A 171 -13.39 -3.80 19.02
CA GLN A 171 -14.30 -4.70 19.75
C GLN A 171 -13.79 -6.16 19.66
N PRO A 172 -13.97 -6.97 20.70
CA PRO A 172 -13.39 -8.31 20.80
C PRO A 172 -14.11 -9.26 19.84
N GLY A 173 -13.55 -9.46 18.65
CA GLY A 173 -14.07 -10.42 17.67
C GLY A 173 -13.00 -10.85 16.66
N PRO A 174 -13.08 -12.07 16.10
CA PRO A 174 -12.14 -12.52 15.08
C PRO A 174 -12.30 -11.69 13.80
N SER A 175 -11.19 -11.40 13.12
CA SER A 175 -11.23 -10.81 11.78
C SER A 175 -11.93 -11.77 10.82
N THR A 176 -13.00 -11.31 10.19
CA THR A 176 -13.73 -12.06 9.18
C THR A 176 -13.68 -11.33 7.85
N LEU A 177 -13.71 -12.10 6.76
CA LEU A 177 -13.89 -11.52 5.44
C LEU A 177 -15.27 -10.85 5.38
N PRO A 178 -15.34 -9.55 5.04
CA PRO A 178 -16.63 -8.88 4.93
C PRO A 178 -17.40 -9.48 3.77
N ASN A 179 -18.66 -9.86 4.02
CA ASN A 179 -19.55 -10.21 2.92
C ASN A 179 -19.89 -8.93 2.13
N LEU A 180 -19.57 -8.94 0.84
CA LEU A 180 -19.84 -7.85 -0.11
C LEU A 180 -20.78 -8.29 -1.23
N SER A 181 -21.37 -9.49 -1.16
CA SER A 181 -22.24 -10.02 -2.21
C SER A 181 -23.51 -9.19 -2.45
N ASP A 182 -23.94 -8.43 -1.44
CA ASP A 182 -25.06 -7.49 -1.54
C ASP A 182 -24.67 -6.12 -2.12
N LEU A 183 -23.39 -5.89 -2.31
CA LEU A 183 -22.81 -4.66 -2.83
C LEU A 183 -22.13 -5.01 -4.16
N ASP A 184 -22.93 -5.28 -5.19
CA ASP A 184 -22.45 -5.61 -6.54
C ASP A 184 -21.28 -4.70 -6.95
N THR A 185 -20.07 -5.22 -6.80
CA THR A 185 -18.91 -4.68 -7.48
C THR A 185 -18.93 -5.34 -8.84
N ASP A 186 -19.48 -4.63 -9.82
CA ASP A 186 -19.35 -4.95 -11.23
C ASP A 186 -17.85 -4.92 -11.61
N THR A 187 -17.13 -5.98 -11.26
CA THR A 187 -15.76 -6.23 -11.69
C THR A 187 -15.80 -7.12 -12.92
N GLY A 188 -16.25 -6.54 -14.03
CA GLY A 188 -15.75 -6.82 -15.37
C GLY A 188 -15.64 -8.28 -15.80
N GLU A 189 -16.76 -8.96 -15.97
CA GLU A 189 -16.91 -10.04 -16.95
C GLU A 189 -17.77 -9.54 -18.11
N ASP A 190 -17.19 -8.73 -19.01
CA ASP A 190 -17.58 -8.68 -20.43
C ASP A 190 -16.66 -7.78 -21.25
N ARG A 191 -15.44 -8.27 -21.52
CA ARG A 191 -14.60 -7.79 -22.65
C ARG A 191 -13.95 -8.97 -23.39
N SER A 192 -14.69 -10.05 -23.57
CA SER A 192 -14.30 -11.18 -24.42
C SER A 192 -15.46 -11.58 -25.33
N SER A 193 -15.94 -10.64 -26.14
CA SER A 193 -16.78 -10.92 -27.33
C SER A 193 -16.77 -9.74 -28.30
N GLN A 194 -15.60 -9.39 -28.84
CA GLN A 194 -15.51 -8.64 -30.09
C GLN A 194 -14.11 -8.77 -30.72
N LYS A 195 -13.77 -9.99 -31.15
CA LYS A 195 -12.78 -10.20 -32.22
C LYS A 195 -13.24 -11.38 -33.08
N GLY A 196 -13.50 -11.11 -34.36
CA GLY A 196 -13.62 -12.13 -35.40
C GLY A 196 -14.87 -11.96 -36.24
N GLY A 197 -14.76 -11.29 -37.39
CA GLY A 197 -15.84 -11.26 -38.37
C GLY A 197 -15.71 -10.18 -39.45
N GLY A 198 -14.55 -10.07 -40.09
CA GLY A 198 -14.38 -9.22 -41.26
C GLY A 198 -13.25 -9.76 -42.12
N THR A 199 -13.60 -10.54 -43.14
CA THR A 199 -13.01 -10.64 -44.50
C THR A 199 -13.57 -11.89 -45.16
N VAL A 200 -14.51 -11.73 -46.11
CA VAL A 200 -14.44 -12.24 -47.49
C VAL A 200 -15.12 -11.19 -48.36
#